data_AF-A0A1V5QPD8-F1
#
_entry.id   AF-A0A1V5QPD8-F1
#
_cell.length_a   1.000
_cell.length_b   1.000
_cell.length_c   1.000
_cell.angle_alpha   90.00
_cell.angle_beta   90.00
_cell.angle_gamma   90.00
#
_symmetry.space_group_name_H-M   'P 1'
#
loop_
_entity.id
_entity.type
_entity.pdbx_description
1 polymer ?
#
loop_
_entity_poly.entity_id
_entity_poly.type
_entity_poly.pdbx_seq_one_letter_code
_entity_poly.pdbx_strand_id
1 'polypeptide(L)'
;MVKYFGIFITITMVLSLFAYVGYVALSNPTTPSDNENYFEPTATTLSYNLSFDTNAIKDLSSFRIALTTSIEDKSMIDIEVKKIDGVNNVVSQFKKENISSKEWIYFAEVTIKKNAIITEVVNKIYSLDFFKDSTEKIAMKHMTISVPKSVILHNPDLNIDRNYSFPTSVLSTLTSIETLPGDELVVEGVVSLQGSVINSIELVEVENKSFQERMMQEFGTQIIEMGGDSATDNDADSEEMDSVNGDLVINNEEPTENNESD
;
A
#
# COMPACT_ATOMS: atom_id res chain seq x y z
N MET A 1 47.25 -11.93 -3.39
CA MET A 1 47.08 -13.05 -2.44
C MET A 1 46.16 -12.66 -1.25
N VAL A 2 45.10 -11.87 -1.47
CA VAL A 2 44.19 -11.36 -0.41
C VAL A 2 42.70 -11.66 -0.71
N LYS A 3 42.37 -12.17 -1.91
CA LYS A 3 40.98 -12.44 -2.32
C LYS A 3 40.40 -13.79 -1.87
N TYR A 4 41.23 -14.72 -1.35
CA TYR A 4 40.78 -16.04 -0.89
C TYR A 4 40.46 -16.10 0.61
N PHE A 5 40.82 -15.08 1.38
CA PHE A 5 40.61 -15.06 2.84
C PHE A 5 39.14 -14.78 3.22
N GLY A 6 38.42 -14.00 2.42
CA GLY A 6 37.00 -13.70 2.66
C GLY A 6 36.07 -14.90 2.49
N ILE A 7 36.35 -15.76 1.50
CA ILE A 7 35.57 -16.99 1.24
C ILE A 7 35.77 -18.01 2.36
N PHE A 8 36.98 -18.08 2.95
CA PHE A 8 37.26 -18.96 4.08
C PHE A 8 36.41 -18.60 5.31
N ILE A 9 36.22 -17.31 5.60
CA ILE A 9 35.42 -16.84 6.75
C ILE A 9 33.94 -17.17 6.54
N THR A 10 33.39 -16.98 5.33
CA THR A 10 31.98 -17.31 5.06
C THR A 10 31.72 -18.81 5.14
N ILE A 11 32.66 -19.65 4.68
CA ILE A 11 32.56 -21.11 4.80
C ILE A 11 32.68 -21.56 6.26
N THR A 12 33.53 -20.92 7.09
CA THR A 12 33.62 -21.28 8.53
C THR A 12 32.35 -20.92 9.29
N MET A 13 31.72 -19.78 8.99
CA MET A 13 30.46 -19.40 9.65
C MET A 13 29.30 -20.33 9.26
N VAL A 14 29.20 -20.71 7.99
CA VAL A 14 28.16 -21.66 7.54
C VAL A 14 28.38 -23.07 8.12
N LEU A 15 29.62 -23.57 8.17
CA LEU A 15 29.92 -24.87 8.79
C LEU A 15 29.73 -24.88 10.32
N SER A 16 29.96 -23.75 11.01
CA SER A 16 29.71 -23.66 12.46
C SER A 16 28.23 -23.71 12.85
N LEU A 17 27.33 -23.26 11.97
CA LEU A 17 25.88 -23.38 12.15
C LEU A 17 25.39 -24.83 12.02
N PHE A 18 25.94 -25.62 11.09
CA PHE A 18 25.59 -27.04 10.96
C PHE A 18 26.21 -27.91 12.06
N ALA A 19 27.41 -27.59 12.55
CA ALA A 19 28.05 -28.31 13.64
C ALA A 19 27.33 -28.12 15.00
N TYR A 20 26.76 -26.92 15.26
CA TYR A 20 26.01 -26.66 16.48
C TYR A 20 24.67 -27.42 16.51
N VAL A 21 23.97 -27.53 15.38
CA VAL A 21 22.74 -28.34 15.25
C VAL A 21 23.03 -29.84 15.39
N GLY A 22 24.18 -30.32 14.89
CA GLY A 22 24.60 -31.71 15.06
C GLY A 22 25.07 -32.07 16.47
N TYR A 23 25.73 -31.16 17.20
CA TYR A 23 26.22 -31.41 18.55
C TYR A 23 25.10 -31.37 19.61
N VAL A 24 24.10 -30.50 19.46
CA VAL A 24 22.90 -30.51 20.31
C VAL A 24 22.10 -31.81 20.14
N ALA A 25 22.20 -32.48 18.98
CA ALA A 25 21.60 -33.78 18.74
C ALA A 25 22.40 -34.99 19.31
N LEU A 26 23.62 -34.82 19.83
CA LEU A 26 24.52 -35.94 20.17
C LEU A 26 25.12 -35.96 21.60
N SER A 27 24.79 -35.03 22.50
CA SER A 27 25.26 -35.07 23.89
C SER A 27 24.16 -34.53 24.82
N ASN A 28 23.42 -35.31 25.62
CA ASN A 28 23.71 -36.48 26.48
C ASN A 28 22.36 -37.17 26.87
N PRO A 29 22.31 -38.19 27.75
CA PRO A 29 22.91 -39.53 27.74
C PRO A 29 21.82 -40.65 27.80
N THR A 30 22.17 -41.90 27.44
CA THR A 30 21.43 -43.15 27.80
C THR A 30 21.33 -43.29 29.33
N THR A 31 20.28 -43.74 30.05
CA THR A 31 19.18 -44.76 29.93
C THR A 31 18.28 -44.62 31.22
N PRO A 32 17.06 -45.21 31.40
CA PRO A 32 16.53 -46.42 30.80
C PRO A 32 15.16 -46.30 30.09
N SER A 33 14.89 -47.33 29.30
CA SER A 33 13.64 -47.71 28.64
C SER A 33 12.37 -47.44 29.47
N ASP A 34 11.45 -46.64 28.93
CA ASP A 34 10.03 -46.98 28.94
C ASP A 34 9.35 -46.43 27.67
N ASN A 35 8.52 -47.29 27.08
CA ASN A 35 7.76 -47.07 25.86
C ASN A 35 6.81 -45.88 26.00
N GLU A 36 7.13 -44.72 25.43
CA GLU A 36 6.10 -43.78 24.98
C GLU A 36 6.59 -43.15 23.66
N ASN A 37 5.85 -43.41 22.57
CA ASN A 37 5.92 -42.59 21.37
C ASN A 37 5.41 -41.19 21.75
N TYR A 38 6.27 -40.38 22.35
CA TYR A 38 6.04 -38.94 22.45
C TYR A 38 6.09 -38.40 21.02
N PHE A 39 4.92 -38.18 20.44
CA PHE A 39 4.79 -37.18 19.38
C PHE A 39 5.31 -35.88 19.99
N GLU A 40 6.51 -35.43 19.60
CA GLU A 40 6.87 -34.04 19.83
C GLU A 40 5.82 -33.21 19.11
N PRO A 41 5.05 -32.36 19.82
CA PRO A 41 4.10 -31.50 19.16
C PRO A 41 4.89 -30.56 18.25
N THR A 42 4.79 -30.81 16.95
CA THR A 42 5.32 -29.88 15.95
C THR A 42 4.52 -28.60 16.14
N ALA A 43 5.15 -27.54 16.63
CA ALA A 43 4.45 -26.30 16.93
C ALA A 43 3.75 -25.81 15.65
N THR A 44 2.42 -25.87 15.65
CA THR A 44 1.61 -25.45 14.51
C THR A 44 1.74 -23.95 14.32
N THR A 45 1.91 -23.50 13.08
CA THR A 45 1.83 -22.08 12.74
C THR A 45 0.36 -21.70 12.61
N LEU A 46 -0.07 -20.70 13.38
CA LEU A 46 -1.44 -20.19 13.37
C LEU A 46 -1.44 -18.73 12.93
N SER A 47 -2.43 -18.34 12.13
CA SER A 47 -2.62 -16.96 11.69
C SER A 47 -3.59 -16.23 12.61
N TYR A 48 -3.29 -14.98 12.92
CA TYR A 48 -4.12 -14.12 13.75
C TYR A 48 -4.29 -12.76 13.08
N ASN A 49 -5.49 -12.21 13.17
CA ASN A 49 -5.79 -10.85 12.79
C ASN A 49 -5.46 -9.91 13.95
N LEU A 50 -5.10 -8.68 13.62
CA LEU A 50 -4.82 -7.63 14.59
C LEU A 50 -5.17 -6.27 14.02
N SER A 51 -5.54 -5.33 14.89
CA SER A 51 -5.88 -3.95 14.55
C SER A 51 -5.45 -3.04 15.70
N PHE A 52 -4.81 -1.90 15.40
CA PHE A 52 -4.44 -0.91 16.40
C PHE A 52 -4.17 0.48 15.82
N ASP A 53 -4.34 1.49 16.68
CA ASP A 53 -3.93 2.88 16.41
C ASP A 53 -2.40 3.05 16.51
N THR A 54 -1.83 3.85 15.60
CA THR A 54 -0.39 4.10 15.55
C THR A 54 -0.04 5.44 14.91
N ASN A 55 1.25 5.77 14.91
CA ASN A 55 1.83 6.92 14.24
C ASN A 55 2.82 6.46 13.17
N ALA A 56 2.79 7.12 12.01
CA ALA A 56 3.81 7.00 10.99
C ALA A 56 5.13 7.62 11.47
N ILE A 57 6.24 6.90 11.39
CA ILE A 57 7.55 7.35 11.88
C ILE A 57 8.46 7.76 10.74
N LYS A 58 8.57 6.91 9.72
CA LYS A 58 9.57 7.08 8.66
C LYS A 58 9.14 6.42 7.36
N ASP A 59 9.33 7.15 6.26
CA ASP A 59 9.21 6.62 4.90
C ASP A 59 10.41 5.72 4.57
N LEU A 60 10.14 4.51 4.08
CA LEU A 60 11.17 3.53 3.72
C LEU A 60 11.66 3.66 2.27
N SER A 61 11.21 4.68 1.54
CA SER A 61 11.60 4.95 0.16
C SER A 61 11.34 3.75 -0.77
N SER A 62 10.26 3.02 -0.51
CA SER A 62 9.77 1.94 -1.36
C SER A 62 8.25 1.88 -1.34
N PHE A 63 7.66 1.32 -2.40
CA PHE A 63 6.22 1.11 -2.50
C PHE A 63 5.90 -0.15 -3.28
N ARG A 64 4.71 -0.68 -3.03
CA ARG A 64 4.08 -1.74 -3.82
C ARG A 64 3.05 -1.13 -4.75
N ILE A 65 2.98 -1.67 -5.95
CA ILE A 65 2.04 -1.23 -6.99
C ILE A 65 1.42 -2.45 -7.67
N ALA A 66 0.12 -2.37 -7.93
CA ALA A 66 -0.63 -3.38 -8.67
C ALA A 66 -1.33 -2.69 -9.85
N LEU A 67 -1.06 -3.18 -11.06
CA LEU A 67 -1.57 -2.60 -12.31
C LEU A 67 -1.97 -3.68 -13.30
N THR A 68 -2.97 -3.42 -14.12
CA THR A 68 -3.39 -4.34 -15.18
C THR A 68 -2.77 -3.95 -16.52
N THR A 69 -2.24 -4.94 -17.22
CA THR A 69 -1.66 -4.81 -18.56
C THR A 69 -2.11 -5.94 -19.48
N SER A 70 -2.21 -5.65 -20.77
CA SER A 70 -2.42 -6.65 -21.82
C SER A 70 -1.13 -6.96 -22.59
N ILE A 71 0.00 -6.37 -22.20
CA ILE A 71 1.29 -6.57 -22.87
C ILE A 71 1.86 -7.94 -22.47
N GLU A 72 2.22 -8.74 -23.48
CA GLU A 72 2.78 -10.08 -23.26
C GLU A 72 4.27 -10.03 -22.92
N ASP A 73 5.02 -9.04 -23.44
CA ASP A 73 6.42 -8.84 -23.10
C ASP A 73 6.58 -8.11 -21.76
N LYS A 74 6.55 -8.92 -20.71
CA LYS A 74 6.72 -8.52 -19.32
C LYS A 74 8.07 -7.86 -19.04
N SER A 75 9.10 -8.26 -19.76
CA SER A 75 10.46 -7.75 -19.54
C SER A 75 10.58 -6.29 -19.97
N MET A 76 9.85 -5.89 -21.02
CA MET A 76 9.76 -4.51 -21.48
C MET A 76 9.18 -3.59 -20.41
N ILE A 77 8.13 -4.02 -19.70
CA ILE A 77 7.50 -3.22 -18.64
C ILE A 77 8.50 -2.91 -17.53
N ASP A 78 9.22 -3.90 -17.02
CA ASP A 78 10.22 -3.69 -15.97
C ASP A 78 11.36 -2.76 -16.42
N ILE A 79 11.78 -2.85 -17.68
CA ILE A 79 12.81 -1.98 -18.25
C ILE A 79 12.32 -0.53 -18.27
N GLU A 80 11.08 -0.28 -18.70
CA GLU A 80 10.52 1.07 -18.75
C GLU A 80 10.29 1.65 -17.35
N VAL A 81 9.78 0.85 -16.40
CA VAL A 81 9.66 1.29 -15.00
C VAL A 81 11.03 1.65 -14.42
N LYS A 82 12.07 0.85 -14.68
CA LYS A 82 13.45 1.13 -14.22
C LYS A 82 14.06 2.39 -14.83
N LYS A 83 13.60 2.83 -16.01
CA LYS A 83 14.08 4.07 -16.66
C LYS A 83 13.49 5.34 -16.04
N ILE A 84 12.40 5.24 -15.29
CA ILE A 84 11.76 6.39 -14.66
C ILE A 84 12.74 7.03 -13.67
N ASP A 85 12.99 8.33 -13.85
CA ASP A 85 13.84 9.03 -12.90
C ASP A 85 13.21 9.04 -11.50
N GLY A 86 14.03 8.73 -10.51
CA GLY A 86 13.64 8.46 -9.14
C GLY A 86 13.55 6.98 -8.80
N VAL A 87 13.46 6.06 -9.76
CA VAL A 87 13.50 4.61 -9.50
C VAL A 87 14.94 4.15 -9.28
N ASN A 88 15.17 3.34 -8.24
CA ASN A 88 16.46 2.72 -7.93
C ASN A 88 16.45 1.22 -8.25
N ASN A 89 15.39 0.51 -7.85
CA ASN A 89 15.24 -0.92 -8.10
C ASN A 89 13.77 -1.29 -8.27
N VAL A 90 13.51 -2.35 -9.04
CA VAL A 90 12.17 -2.92 -9.26
C VAL A 90 12.26 -4.43 -9.18
N VAL A 91 11.42 -5.02 -8.33
CA VAL A 91 11.19 -6.46 -8.24
C VAL A 91 9.72 -6.70 -8.56
N SER A 92 9.44 -7.41 -9.65
CA SER A 92 8.07 -7.60 -10.12
C SER A 92 7.69 -9.06 -10.29
N GLN A 93 6.38 -9.28 -10.30
CA GLN A 93 5.74 -10.55 -10.61
C GLN A 93 4.52 -10.27 -11.47
N PHE A 94 4.23 -11.20 -12.38
CA PHE A 94 3.06 -11.10 -13.26
C PHE A 94 2.15 -12.29 -13.02
N LYS A 95 0.90 -12.01 -12.68
CA LYS A 95 -0.13 -13.04 -12.47
C LYS A 95 -1.25 -12.83 -13.47
N LYS A 96 -1.74 -13.90 -14.09
CA LYS A 96 -2.97 -13.80 -14.89
C LYS A 96 -4.13 -13.49 -13.95
N GLU A 97 -4.99 -12.56 -14.34
CA GLU A 97 -6.24 -12.29 -13.63
C GLU A 97 -7.14 -13.54 -13.60
N ASN A 98 -7.22 -14.24 -14.74
CA ASN A 98 -7.85 -15.55 -14.88
C ASN A 98 -7.14 -16.37 -15.98
N ILE A 99 -7.24 -17.70 -15.96
CA ILE A 99 -6.64 -18.63 -16.92
C ILE A 99 -7.02 -18.26 -18.37
N SER A 100 -8.26 -17.81 -18.58
CA SER A 100 -8.80 -17.39 -19.88
C SER A 100 -8.55 -15.91 -20.22
N SER A 101 -8.08 -15.10 -19.26
CA SER A 101 -7.83 -13.68 -19.50
C SER A 101 -6.56 -13.49 -20.32
N LYS A 102 -6.60 -12.51 -21.23
CA LYS A 102 -5.41 -11.96 -21.89
C LYS A 102 -4.70 -10.91 -21.02
N GLU A 103 -5.30 -10.58 -19.88
CA GLU A 103 -4.82 -9.55 -18.97
C GLU A 103 -3.94 -10.15 -17.88
N TRP A 104 -2.92 -9.38 -17.55
CA TRP A 104 -1.95 -9.67 -16.52
C TRP A 104 -2.00 -8.58 -15.48
N ILE A 105 -1.95 -9.01 -14.22
CA ILE A 105 -1.72 -8.14 -13.10
C ILE A 105 -0.21 -8.08 -12.88
N TYR A 106 0.34 -6.88 -13.07
CA TYR A 106 1.68 -6.49 -12.72
C TYR A 106 1.71 -6.12 -11.24
N PHE A 107 2.37 -6.94 -10.43
CA PHE A 107 2.67 -6.63 -9.05
C PHE A 107 4.15 -6.27 -8.94
N ALA A 108 4.48 -5.11 -8.42
CA ALA A 108 5.88 -4.74 -8.24
C ALA A 108 6.13 -4.07 -6.90
N GLU A 109 7.29 -4.39 -6.33
CA GLU A 109 7.93 -3.62 -5.27
C GLU A 109 9.01 -2.74 -5.91
N VAL A 110 8.86 -1.43 -5.73
CA VAL A 110 9.73 -0.41 -6.31
C VAL A 110 10.46 0.29 -5.18
N THR A 111 11.78 0.27 -5.21
CA THR A 111 12.63 1.10 -4.35
C THR A 111 13.00 2.36 -5.10
N ILE A 112 12.85 3.52 -4.46
CA ILE A 112 13.18 4.82 -5.05
C ILE A 112 14.51 5.37 -4.51
N LYS A 113 15.08 6.34 -5.22
CA LYS A 113 16.27 7.08 -4.81
C LYS A 113 15.93 7.98 -3.61
N LYS A 114 16.92 8.25 -2.75
CA LYS A 114 16.75 9.00 -1.48
C LYS A 114 16.02 10.36 -1.60
N ASN A 115 16.15 11.06 -2.72
CA ASN A 115 15.56 12.39 -2.92
C ASN A 115 14.37 12.38 -3.87
N ALA A 116 13.91 11.20 -4.32
CA ALA A 116 12.75 11.10 -5.18
C ALA A 116 11.46 11.17 -4.35
N ILE A 117 10.41 11.75 -4.93
CA ILE A 117 9.09 11.83 -4.31
C ILE A 117 8.26 10.64 -4.82
N ILE A 118 7.76 9.79 -3.90
CA ILE A 118 7.03 8.57 -4.27
C ILE A 118 5.85 8.87 -5.18
N THR A 119 5.02 9.87 -4.83
CA THR A 119 3.84 10.25 -5.61
C THR A 119 4.18 10.61 -7.05
N GLU A 120 5.28 11.33 -7.28
CA GLU A 120 5.73 11.67 -8.64
C GLU A 120 6.16 10.44 -9.43
N VAL A 121 6.88 9.52 -8.79
CA VAL A 121 7.32 8.26 -9.42
C VAL A 121 6.11 7.38 -9.75
N VAL A 122 5.16 7.24 -8.82
CA VAL A 122 3.92 6.47 -9.01
C VAL A 122 3.11 7.06 -10.17
N ASN A 123 2.94 8.38 -10.22
CA ASN A 123 2.23 9.04 -11.33
C ASN A 123 2.90 8.78 -12.68
N LYS A 124 4.25 8.86 -12.75
CA LYS A 124 4.99 8.51 -13.98
C LYS A 124 4.78 7.05 -14.40
N ILE A 125 4.73 6.11 -13.45
CA ILE A 125 4.43 4.70 -13.75
C ILE A 125 3.01 4.57 -14.30
N TYR A 126 2.03 5.24 -13.66
CA TYR A 126 0.64 5.23 -14.07
C TYR A 126 0.39 5.84 -15.44
N SER A 127 1.29 6.70 -15.92
CA SER A 127 1.26 7.30 -17.25
C SER A 127 1.95 6.46 -18.34
N LEU A 128 2.50 5.28 -18.02
CA LEU A 128 3.05 4.40 -19.04
C LEU A 128 1.93 3.74 -19.86
N ASP A 129 2.03 3.82 -21.19
CA ASP A 129 1.04 3.31 -22.16
C ASP A 129 0.74 1.80 -22.06
N PHE A 130 1.52 1.05 -21.27
CA PHE A 130 1.34 -0.39 -21.06
C PHE A 130 0.19 -0.72 -20.13
N PHE A 131 -0.22 0.24 -19.28
CA PHE A 131 -1.23 0.01 -18.25
C PHE A 131 -2.57 0.58 -18.69
N LYS A 132 -3.63 -0.19 -18.44
CA LYS A 132 -4.98 0.27 -18.78
C LYS A 132 -5.41 1.38 -17.83
N ASP A 133 -5.98 2.44 -18.38
CA ASP A 133 -6.57 3.53 -17.59
C ASP A 133 -7.85 3.13 -16.85
N SER A 134 -8.44 1.98 -17.21
CA SER A 134 -9.78 1.56 -16.75
C SER A 134 -9.78 0.63 -15.53
N THR A 135 -8.64 0.38 -14.89
CA THR A 135 -8.55 -0.49 -13.69
C THR A 135 -8.05 0.31 -12.50
N GLU A 136 -8.55 -0.02 -11.29
CA GLU A 136 -8.08 0.54 -10.03
C GLU A 136 -6.56 0.46 -9.95
N LYS A 137 -5.91 1.61 -10.09
CA LYS A 137 -4.47 1.75 -9.93
C LYS A 137 -4.20 1.78 -8.42
N ILE A 138 -3.64 0.71 -7.88
CA ILE A 138 -3.37 0.58 -6.44
C ILE A 138 -1.87 0.75 -6.21
N ALA A 139 -1.49 1.76 -5.44
CA ALA A 139 -0.13 1.92 -4.94
C ALA A 139 -0.16 2.19 -3.43
N MET A 140 0.69 1.48 -2.70
CA MET A 140 0.87 1.67 -1.26
C MET A 140 2.34 1.72 -0.94
N LYS A 141 2.76 2.68 -0.12
CA LYS A 141 4.18 2.83 0.24
C LYS A 141 4.52 2.15 1.56
N HIS A 142 5.77 1.74 1.68
CA HIS A 142 6.31 1.18 2.90
C HIS A 142 6.68 2.29 3.88
N MET A 143 6.13 2.20 5.09
CA MET A 143 6.48 3.07 6.19
C MET A 143 6.81 2.27 7.44
N THR A 144 7.67 2.84 8.28
CA THR A 144 7.83 2.39 9.67
C THR A 144 6.79 3.10 10.52
N ILE A 145 6.08 2.35 11.36
CA ILE A 145 5.10 2.85 12.34
C ILE A 145 5.54 2.54 13.77
N SER A 146 4.97 3.26 14.73
CA SER A 146 5.05 2.86 16.13
C SER A 146 4.21 1.62 16.39
N VAL A 147 4.47 0.93 17.49
CA VAL A 147 3.66 -0.23 17.86
C VAL A 147 3.37 -0.16 19.35
N PRO A 148 2.12 -0.39 19.79
CA PRO A 148 1.82 -0.48 21.20
C PRO A 148 2.58 -1.66 21.83
N LYS A 149 2.85 -1.56 23.14
CA LYS A 149 3.59 -2.61 23.87
C LYS A 149 2.91 -3.97 23.80
N SER A 150 1.57 -3.99 23.73
CA SER A 150 0.78 -5.20 23.60
C SER A 150 -0.42 -4.96 22.71
N VAL A 151 -0.80 -5.99 21.95
CA VAL A 151 -2.02 -6.05 21.14
C VAL A 151 -2.78 -7.33 21.45
N ILE A 152 -4.08 -7.32 21.17
CA ILE A 152 -4.89 -8.53 21.15
C ILE A 152 -4.87 -9.08 19.72
N LEU A 153 -4.49 -10.34 19.60
CA LEU A 153 -4.50 -11.10 18.36
C LEU A 153 -5.72 -12.01 18.34
N HIS A 154 -6.50 -11.98 17.26
CA HIS A 154 -7.69 -12.81 17.11
C HIS A 154 -7.48 -13.87 16.02
N ASN A 155 -7.61 -15.15 16.34
CA ASN A 155 -7.62 -16.21 15.33
C ASN A 155 -9.08 -16.50 14.93
N PRO A 156 -9.49 -16.19 13.68
CA PRO A 156 -10.88 -16.35 13.27
C PRO A 156 -11.30 -17.81 13.08
N ASP A 157 -10.36 -18.71 12.79
CA ASP A 157 -10.65 -20.14 12.53
C ASP A 157 -10.99 -20.90 13.80
N LEU A 158 -10.28 -20.59 14.89
CA LEU A 158 -10.41 -21.20 16.20
C LEU A 158 -11.24 -20.35 17.17
N ASN A 159 -11.55 -19.10 16.77
CA ASN A 159 -12.23 -18.10 17.59
C ASN A 159 -11.57 -17.91 18.97
N ILE A 160 -10.25 -17.69 18.96
CA ILE A 160 -9.45 -17.48 20.17
C ILE A 160 -8.71 -16.14 20.13
N ASP A 161 -8.67 -15.48 21.29
CA ASP A 161 -7.90 -14.25 21.49
C ASP A 161 -6.61 -14.53 22.25
N ARG A 162 -5.57 -13.78 21.91
CA ARG A 162 -4.27 -13.87 22.54
C ARG A 162 -3.63 -12.51 22.72
N ASN A 163 -3.21 -12.20 23.94
CA ASN A 163 -2.32 -11.07 24.19
C ASN A 163 -0.94 -11.36 23.60
N TYR A 164 -0.44 -10.43 22.80
CA TYR A 164 0.89 -10.50 22.21
C TYR A 164 1.65 -9.21 22.47
N SER A 165 2.93 -9.32 22.81
CA SER A 165 3.81 -8.18 23.00
C SER A 165 4.90 -8.22 21.94
N PHE A 166 4.99 -7.15 21.15
CA PHE A 166 6.00 -7.06 20.11
C PHE A 166 7.39 -6.90 20.74
N PRO A 167 8.42 -7.58 20.19
CA PRO A 167 9.79 -7.44 20.67
C PRO A 167 10.41 -6.09 20.29
N THR A 168 9.83 -5.38 19.31
CA THR A 168 10.26 -4.07 18.82
C THR A 168 9.17 -3.03 19.06
N SER A 169 9.57 -1.76 19.20
CA SER A 169 8.63 -0.63 19.29
C SER A 169 8.19 -0.08 17.93
N VAL A 170 8.70 -0.66 16.84
CA VAL A 170 8.44 -0.24 15.46
C VAL A 170 8.28 -1.44 14.53
N LEU A 171 7.42 -1.30 13.53
CA LEU A 171 7.18 -2.30 12.48
C LEU A 171 7.03 -1.62 11.12
N SER A 172 7.21 -2.40 10.05
CA SER A 172 6.88 -1.96 8.69
C SER A 172 5.39 -2.17 8.42
N THR A 173 4.79 -1.26 7.69
CA THR A 173 3.40 -1.33 7.21
C THR A 173 3.31 -0.78 5.78
N LEU A 174 2.25 -1.15 5.07
CA LEU A 174 1.85 -0.53 3.81
C LEU A 174 0.85 0.59 4.10
N THR A 175 1.07 1.76 3.53
CA THR A 175 0.29 2.99 3.76
C THR A 175 -0.11 3.62 2.45
N SER A 176 -1.10 4.51 2.47
CA SER A 176 -1.37 5.38 1.32
C SER A 176 -0.10 6.13 0.90
N ILE A 177 0.07 6.39 -0.40
CA ILE A 177 1.20 7.17 -0.91
C ILE A 177 1.23 8.60 -0.33
N GLU A 178 0.08 9.09 0.13
CA GLU A 178 -0.14 10.41 0.71
C GLU A 178 0.23 10.50 2.20
N THR A 179 0.38 9.35 2.89
CA THR A 179 0.66 9.31 4.33
C THR A 179 2.04 9.89 4.64
N LEU A 180 2.15 10.84 5.57
CA LEU A 180 3.41 11.49 5.92
C LEU A 180 3.94 11.02 7.28
N PRO A 181 5.27 11.06 7.53
CA PRO A 181 5.80 10.89 8.87
C PRO A 181 5.15 11.86 9.85
N GLY A 182 4.63 11.35 10.96
CA GLY A 182 3.85 12.09 11.96
C GLY A 182 2.34 11.91 11.85
N ASP A 183 1.81 11.36 10.76
CA ASP A 183 0.38 11.08 10.62
C ASP A 183 -0.08 9.99 11.61
N GLU A 184 -1.29 10.18 12.16
CA GLU A 184 -2.00 9.19 12.96
C GLU A 184 -2.77 8.22 12.05
N LEU A 185 -2.57 6.91 12.28
CA LEU A 185 -3.07 5.84 11.44
C LEU A 185 -3.83 4.80 12.25
N VAL A 186 -4.81 4.16 11.62
CA VAL A 186 -5.32 2.84 12.02
C VAL A 186 -4.73 1.82 11.07
N VAL A 187 -4.08 0.80 11.62
CA VAL A 187 -3.52 -0.30 10.83
C VAL A 187 -4.16 -1.61 11.22
N GLU A 188 -4.35 -2.46 10.21
CA GLU A 188 -4.83 -3.83 10.37
C GLU A 188 -3.88 -4.80 9.67
N GLY A 189 -3.93 -6.06 10.06
CA GLY A 189 -3.12 -7.05 9.40
C GLY A 189 -3.22 -8.45 9.95
N VAL A 190 -2.38 -9.30 9.38
CA VAL A 190 -2.30 -10.71 9.72
C VAL A 190 -0.89 -11.01 10.22
N VAL A 191 -0.80 -11.67 11.36
CA VAL A 191 0.45 -12.21 11.92
C VAL A 191 0.34 -13.72 12.00
N SER A 192 1.35 -14.42 11.47
CA SER A 192 1.47 -15.87 11.64
C SER A 192 2.47 -16.18 12.73
N LEU A 193 2.02 -16.92 13.75
CA LEU A 193 2.81 -17.27 14.92
C LEU A 193 3.04 -18.78 15.01
N GLN A 194 4.27 -19.15 15.38
CA GLN A 194 4.61 -20.50 15.85
C GLN A 194 5.00 -20.41 17.32
N GLY A 195 4.10 -20.79 18.23
CA GLY A 195 4.29 -20.52 19.65
C GLY A 195 4.31 -19.02 19.91
N SER A 196 5.41 -18.44 20.40
CA SER A 196 5.59 -16.98 20.58
C SER A 196 6.34 -16.29 19.44
N VAL A 197 6.85 -17.05 18.47
CA VAL A 197 7.70 -16.54 17.38
C VAL A 197 6.82 -16.06 16.22
N ILE A 198 7.12 -14.86 15.70
CA ILE A 198 6.53 -14.35 14.46
C ILE A 198 7.23 -15.00 13.27
N ASN A 199 6.47 -15.73 12.45
CA ASN A 199 6.92 -16.25 11.16
C ASN A 199 6.68 -15.23 10.03
N SER A 200 5.55 -14.52 10.07
CA SER A 200 5.24 -13.45 9.13
C SER A 200 4.32 -12.42 9.78
N ILE A 201 4.41 -11.18 9.32
CA ILE A 201 3.51 -10.09 9.68
C ILE A 201 3.33 -9.20 8.45
N GLU A 202 2.08 -8.92 8.12
CA GLU A 202 1.71 -7.96 7.07
C GLU A 202 0.70 -6.99 7.66
N LEU A 203 1.04 -5.71 7.64
CA LEU A 203 0.22 -4.61 8.16
C LEU A 203 -0.10 -3.67 7.01
N VAL A 204 -1.33 -3.18 7.01
CA VAL A 204 -1.88 -2.28 6.00
C VAL A 204 -2.67 -1.18 6.72
N GLU A 205 -2.47 0.06 6.29
CA GLU A 205 -3.30 1.19 6.68
C GLU A 205 -4.75 0.97 6.24
N VAL A 206 -5.66 1.12 7.17
CA VAL A 206 -7.11 1.14 6.90
C VAL A 206 -7.65 2.57 6.97
N GLU A 207 -7.03 3.42 7.79
CA GLU A 207 -7.41 4.81 7.95
C GLU A 207 -6.20 5.71 8.21
N ASN A 208 -6.13 6.86 7.54
CA ASN A 208 -5.26 7.97 7.90
C ASN A 208 -6.10 9.13 8.45
N LYS A 209 -6.11 9.25 9.77
CA LYS A 209 -6.93 10.22 10.52
C LYS A 209 -6.48 11.65 10.24
N SER A 210 -5.17 11.87 10.24
CA SER A 210 -4.59 13.19 9.99
C SER A 210 -4.88 13.70 8.57
N PHE A 211 -4.87 12.82 7.56
CA PHE A 211 -5.22 13.19 6.20
C PHE A 211 -6.70 13.55 6.04
N GLN A 212 -7.60 12.76 6.63
CA GLN A 212 -9.03 13.08 6.61
C GLN A 212 -9.32 14.45 7.23
N GLU A 213 -8.69 14.77 8.36
CA GLU A 213 -8.83 16.08 9.00
C GLU A 213 -8.34 17.21 8.11
N ARG A 214 -7.17 17.05 7.46
CA ARG A 214 -6.66 18.04 6.49
C ARG A 214 -7.62 18.24 5.32
N MET A 215 -8.14 17.15 4.75
CA MET A 215 -9.15 17.21 3.69
C MET A 215 -10.41 17.95 4.15
N MET A 216 -10.90 17.69 5.36
CA MET A 216 -12.04 18.41 5.92
C MET A 216 -11.73 19.90 6.16
N GLN A 217 -10.50 20.27 6.50
CA GLN A 217 -10.11 21.68 6.65
C GLN A 217 -9.95 22.40 5.31
N GLU A 218 -9.38 21.73 4.31
CA GLU A 218 -9.12 22.31 2.99
C GLU A 218 -10.38 22.37 2.11
N PHE A 219 -11.28 21.40 2.24
CA PHE A 219 -12.48 21.28 1.40
C PHE A 219 -13.80 21.45 2.16
N GLY A 220 -13.78 21.47 3.50
CA GLY A 220 -14.97 21.50 4.35
C GLY A 220 -15.30 22.86 4.95
N THR A 221 -15.79 23.79 4.12
CA THR A 221 -16.96 24.67 4.40
C THR A 221 -17.59 25.20 3.11
N GLN A 222 -17.59 24.45 1.99
CA GLN A 222 -18.60 24.73 0.96
C GLN A 222 -19.92 24.10 1.40
N ILE A 223 -20.59 24.78 2.33
CA ILE A 223 -22.03 24.61 2.48
C ILE A 223 -22.61 25.05 1.13
N ILE A 224 -22.95 24.10 0.28
CA ILE A 224 -23.90 24.34 -0.80
C ILE A 224 -25.20 24.65 -0.07
N GLU A 225 -25.46 25.93 0.22
CA GLU A 225 -26.81 26.42 0.38
C GLU A 225 -27.52 26.15 -0.94
N MET A 226 -28.06 24.93 -1.10
CA MET A 226 -29.14 24.73 -2.05
C MET A 226 -30.26 25.61 -1.54
N GLY A 227 -30.42 26.77 -2.18
CA GLY A 227 -31.49 27.71 -1.93
C GLY A 227 -32.79 26.95 -1.79
N GLY A 228 -33.30 26.92 -0.57
CA GLY A 228 -34.69 26.63 -0.33
C GLY A 228 -35.48 27.78 -0.92
N ASP A 229 -35.85 27.67 -2.19
CA ASP A 229 -37.01 28.39 -2.70
C ASP A 229 -38.21 27.85 -1.94
N SER A 230 -38.50 28.58 -0.87
CA SER A 230 -39.72 28.52 -0.10
C SER A 230 -40.90 28.62 -1.05
N ALA A 231 -41.70 27.56 -1.07
CA ALA A 231 -43.07 27.61 -1.54
C ALA A 231 -43.78 28.80 -0.88
N THR A 232 -44.19 29.78 -1.68
CA THR A 232 -45.35 30.60 -1.39
C THR A 232 -46.31 30.46 -2.55
N ASP A 233 -47.28 29.58 -2.36
CA ASP A 233 -48.57 29.66 -3.03
C ASP A 233 -49.16 31.04 -2.80
N ASN A 234 -49.60 31.69 -3.89
CA ASN A 234 -50.76 32.56 -3.88
C ASN A 234 -51.31 32.61 -5.31
N ASP A 235 -52.38 31.84 -5.51
CA ASP A 235 -53.33 31.99 -6.60
C ASP A 235 -53.95 33.39 -6.60
N ALA A 236 -54.09 34.01 -7.78
CA ALA A 236 -55.32 34.68 -8.24
C ALA A 236 -55.12 35.37 -9.61
N ASP A 237 -55.88 34.86 -10.60
CA ASP A 237 -56.49 35.50 -11.76
C ASP A 237 -56.10 36.95 -12.15
N SER A 238 -55.74 37.13 -13.43
CA SER A 238 -56.50 37.98 -14.38
C SER A 238 -55.89 38.00 -15.79
N GLU A 239 -56.74 37.59 -16.75
CA GLU A 239 -57.05 38.19 -18.06
C GLU A 239 -55.95 38.69 -19.02
N GLU A 240 -56.06 38.17 -20.25
CA GLU A 240 -55.84 38.77 -21.58
C GLU A 240 -55.17 40.17 -21.68
N MET A 241 -54.14 40.29 -22.52
CA MET A 241 -54.27 40.96 -23.83
C MET A 241 -52.99 40.89 -24.69
N ASP A 242 -53.23 40.51 -25.94
CA ASP A 242 -52.62 40.89 -27.23
C ASP A 242 -51.25 41.57 -27.35
N SER A 243 -50.45 40.94 -28.22
CA SER A 243 -49.66 41.45 -29.35
C SER A 243 -48.80 42.73 -29.21
N VAL A 244 -47.56 42.66 -29.73
CA VAL A 244 -47.09 43.45 -30.89
C VAL A 244 -45.61 43.13 -31.20
N ASN A 245 -45.35 43.03 -32.51
CA ASN A 245 -44.07 42.88 -33.19
C ASN A 245 -42.99 43.90 -32.79
N GLY A 246 -41.73 43.50 -32.93
CA GLY A 246 -40.59 44.41 -33.00
C GLY A 246 -39.30 43.70 -33.41
N ASP A 247 -39.13 43.48 -34.72
CA ASP A 247 -37.81 43.31 -35.35
C ASP A 247 -36.85 44.43 -34.93
N LEU A 248 -35.57 44.13 -34.68
CA LEU A 248 -34.45 44.85 -35.31
C LEU A 248 -33.06 44.20 -35.07
N VAL A 249 -32.55 43.59 -36.15
CA VAL A 249 -31.24 43.81 -36.80
C VAL A 249 -29.92 43.75 -35.99
N ILE A 250 -29.18 42.65 -36.21
CA ILE A 250 -27.80 42.47 -36.76
C ILE A 250 -26.76 43.62 -36.61
N ASN A 251 -25.59 43.31 -36.01
CA ASN A 251 -24.22 43.43 -36.59
C ASN A 251 -23.17 43.19 -35.47
N ASN A 252 -22.38 42.11 -35.54
CA ASN A 252 -21.05 42.02 -36.18
C ASN A 252 -19.98 42.89 -35.52
N GLU A 253 -18.98 42.26 -34.89
CA GLU A 253 -17.54 42.45 -35.13
C GLU A 253 -16.69 41.70 -34.08
N GLU A 254 -16.16 40.54 -34.47
CA GLU A 254 -14.76 40.15 -34.21
C GLU A 254 -13.94 40.60 -35.45
N PRO A 255 -12.59 40.57 -35.47
CA PRO A 255 -11.58 40.49 -34.41
C PRO A 255 -10.45 41.54 -34.62
N THR A 256 -9.44 41.63 -33.74
CA THR A 256 -8.09 42.02 -34.22
C THR A 256 -6.96 41.49 -33.35
N GLU A 257 -6.07 40.82 -34.09
CA GLU A 257 -4.73 40.33 -33.81
C GLU A 257 -3.70 41.47 -33.57
N ASN A 258 -2.50 41.05 -33.13
CA ASN A 258 -1.17 41.69 -33.28
C ASN A 258 -0.63 42.60 -32.17
N ASN A 259 0.44 42.12 -31.49
CA ASN A 259 1.84 42.52 -31.74
C ASN A 259 2.74 41.85 -30.69
N GLU A 260 3.67 41.00 -31.09
CA GLU A 260 5.07 41.32 -31.45
C GLU A 260 5.93 41.81 -30.28
N SER A 261 6.89 40.95 -29.94
CA SER A 261 8.34 41.23 -29.84
C SER A 261 8.85 42.29 -28.86
N ASP A 262 9.54 41.81 -27.83
CA ASP A 262 10.91 42.19 -27.48
C ASP A 262 11.66 40.96 -26.94
#